data_AF-B1WUE5-F1
#
_entry.id   AF-B1WUE5-F1
#
_cell.length_a   1.000
_cell.length_b   1.000
_cell.length_c   1.000
_cell.angle_alpha   90.00
_cell.angle_beta   90.00
_cell.angle_gamma   90.00
#
_symmetry.space_group_name_H-M   'P 1'
#
loop_
_entity.id
_entity.type
_entity.pdbx_description
1 polymer ?
#
loop_
_entity_poly.entity_id
_entity_poly.type
_entity_poly.pdbx_seq_one_letter_code
_entity_poly.pdbx_strand_id
1 'polypeptide(L)'
;MVRESNPMNQRIFNVLNGFGAISFVIFAWLQHEDNNAEIYFNPSLVDVWMWMMFYGLVALLFGLAMKGLFPKLLYLLFAFFCSYQLSVTIPGFMANLASGSFSITNHSMSPINPQVELTREFFGALIALAAVGFLWWQRGQARKILN
;
A
#
# COMPACT_ATOMS: atom_id res chain seq x y z
N MET A 1 -29.66 -20.82 -12.37
CA MET A 1 -29.70 -19.59 -13.17
C MET A 1 -28.30 -18.99 -13.08
N VAL A 2 -27.45 -19.27 -14.08
CA VAL A 2 -26.04 -18.81 -14.08
C VAL A 2 -26.07 -17.29 -14.22
N ARG A 3 -25.58 -16.57 -13.20
CA ARG A 3 -25.48 -15.11 -13.26
C ARG A 3 -24.22 -14.79 -14.04
N GLU A 4 -24.32 -14.72 -15.37
CA GLU A 4 -23.22 -14.25 -16.21
C GLU A 4 -22.70 -12.93 -15.64
N SER A 5 -21.39 -12.85 -15.39
CA SER A 5 -20.77 -11.59 -15.01
C SER A 5 -21.10 -10.57 -16.07
N ASN A 6 -21.73 -9.46 -15.66
CA ASN A 6 -21.95 -8.35 -16.57
C ASN A 6 -20.58 -7.92 -17.13
N PRO A 7 -20.34 -8.00 -18.46
CA PRO A 7 -19.05 -7.66 -19.06
C PRO A 7 -18.61 -6.23 -18.74
N MET A 8 -19.57 -5.34 -18.42
CA MET A 8 -19.31 -3.99 -17.94
C MET A 8 -18.62 -3.98 -16.56
N ASN A 9 -19.02 -4.85 -15.63
CA ASN A 9 -18.41 -4.94 -14.30
C ASN A 9 -16.96 -5.45 -14.37
N GLN A 10 -16.70 -6.42 -15.25
CA GLN A 10 -15.34 -6.93 -15.49
C GLN A 10 -14.42 -5.83 -16.03
N ARG A 11 -14.91 -5.02 -16.97
CA ARG A 11 -14.17 -3.87 -17.52
C ARG A 11 -13.87 -2.83 -16.44
N ILE A 12 -14.85 -2.48 -15.61
CA ILE A 12 -14.67 -1.53 -14.50
C ILE A 12 -13.59 -2.05 -13.53
N PHE A 13 -13.66 -3.31 -13.11
CA PHE A 13 -12.64 -3.89 -12.23
C PHE A 13 -11.24 -3.89 -12.85
N ASN A 14 -11.13 -4.19 -14.15
CA ASN A 14 -9.83 -4.15 -14.83
C ASN A 14 -9.27 -2.73 -14.90
N VAL A 15 -10.11 -1.71 -15.11
CA VAL A 15 -9.70 -0.31 -15.07
C VAL A 15 -9.22 0.08 -13.66
N LEU A 16 -10.01 -0.24 -12.63
CA LEU A 16 -9.62 0.04 -11.23
C LEU A 16 -8.32 -0.68 -10.84
N ASN A 17 -8.17 -1.93 -11.25
CA ASN A 17 -6.95 -2.69 -10.99
C ASN A 17 -5.75 -2.15 -11.78
N GLY A 18 -5.94 -1.69 -13.01
CA GLY A 18 -4.92 -1.01 -13.78
C GLY A 18 -4.44 0.27 -13.10
N PHE A 19 -5.37 1.11 -12.64
CA PHE A 19 -5.05 2.30 -11.84
C PHE A 19 -4.31 1.93 -10.55
N GLY A 20 -4.80 0.92 -9.81
CA GLY A 20 -4.13 0.43 -8.60
C GLY A 20 -2.70 -0.02 -8.89
N ALA A 21 -2.51 -0.87 -9.90
CA ALA A 21 -1.18 -1.36 -10.27
C ALA A 21 -0.22 -0.22 -10.62
N ILE A 22 -0.66 0.73 -11.47
CA ILE A 22 0.18 1.87 -11.88
C ILE A 22 0.52 2.75 -10.68
N SER A 23 -0.45 3.10 -9.84
CA SER A 23 -0.22 3.93 -8.65
C SER A 23 0.79 3.30 -7.69
N PHE A 24 0.68 1.99 -7.43
CA PHE A 24 1.62 1.30 -6.54
C PHE A 24 3.00 1.08 -7.16
N VAL A 25 3.11 0.98 -8.49
CA VAL A 25 4.41 1.04 -9.19
C VAL A 25 5.04 2.43 -8.99
N ILE A 26 4.27 3.50 -9.12
CA ILE A 26 4.75 4.86 -8.90
C ILE A 26 5.20 5.03 -7.43
N PHE A 27 4.43 4.57 -6.45
CA PHE A 27 4.85 4.61 -5.04
C PHE A 27 6.13 3.81 -4.78
N ALA A 28 6.26 2.61 -5.35
CA ALA A 28 7.48 1.82 -5.25
C ALA A 28 8.68 2.55 -5.87
N TRP A 29 8.49 3.22 -7.01
CA TRP A 29 9.54 4.00 -7.66
C TRP A 29 9.97 5.21 -6.82
N LEU A 30 9.01 5.96 -6.28
CA LEU A 30 9.28 7.13 -5.45
C LEU A 30 10.10 6.78 -4.20
N GLN A 31 10.00 5.55 -3.71
CA GLN A 31 10.77 5.10 -2.55
C GLN A 31 12.29 5.05 -2.81
N HIS A 32 12.76 5.01 -4.06
CA HIS A 32 14.18 5.12 -4.37
C HIS A 32 14.80 6.44 -3.88
N GLU A 33 14.00 7.51 -3.84
CA GLU A 33 14.43 8.82 -3.35
C GLU A 33 14.63 8.84 -1.82
N ASP A 34 14.15 7.83 -1.10
CA ASP A 34 14.34 7.70 0.36
C ASP A 34 15.78 7.30 0.73
N ASN A 35 16.64 7.04 -0.26
CA ASN A 35 18.10 6.89 -0.08
C ASN A 35 18.87 8.22 -0.21
N ASN A 36 18.20 9.35 -0.42
CA ASN A 36 18.86 10.64 -0.61
C ASN A 36 19.31 11.24 0.74
N ALA A 37 20.63 11.24 0.98
CA ALA A 37 21.23 11.79 2.19
C ALA A 37 21.08 13.32 2.34
N GLU A 38 20.66 14.03 1.29
CA GLU A 38 20.32 15.47 1.37
C GLU A 38 18.92 15.70 1.99
N ILE A 39 18.06 14.68 1.95
CA ILE A 39 16.66 14.75 2.41
C ILE A 39 16.47 13.96 3.72
N TYR A 40 17.17 12.83 3.84
CA TYR A 40 17.05 11.88 4.95
C TYR A 40 18.31 11.84 5.80
N PHE A 41 18.14 11.92 7.13
CA PHE A 41 19.23 11.70 8.06
C PHE A 41 19.44 10.19 8.28
N ASN A 42 20.64 9.69 7.98
CA ASN A 42 21.00 8.26 8.02
C ASN A 42 20.04 7.36 7.22
N PRO A 43 19.97 7.52 5.89
CA PRO A 43 19.11 6.70 5.05
C PRO A 43 19.43 5.21 5.22
N SER A 44 18.40 4.41 5.49
CA SER A 44 18.51 2.97 5.59
C SER A 44 18.18 2.34 4.24
N LEU A 45 19.19 1.79 3.56
CA LEU A 45 18.98 1.03 2.33
C LEU A 45 18.01 -0.13 2.52
N VAL A 46 18.03 -0.76 3.71
CA VAL A 46 17.13 -1.87 4.04
C VAL A 46 15.68 -1.39 4.06
N ASP A 47 15.42 -0.21 4.60
CA ASP A 47 14.08 0.36 4.69
C ASP A 47 13.54 0.75 3.30
N VAL A 48 14.38 1.40 2.49
CA VAL A 48 14.08 1.71 1.08
C VAL A 48 13.66 0.46 0.33
N TRP A 49 14.48 -0.60 0.36
CA TRP A 49 14.18 -1.85 -0.34
C TRP A 49 12.93 -2.54 0.21
N MET A 50 12.71 -2.51 1.52
CA MET A 50 11.51 -3.06 2.15
C MET A 50 10.25 -2.38 1.60
N TRP A 51 10.19 -1.04 1.61
CA TRP A 51 9.04 -0.28 1.13
C TRP A 51 8.86 -0.37 -0.40
N MET A 52 9.96 -0.41 -1.17
CA MET A 52 9.91 -0.69 -2.61
C MET A 52 9.27 -2.05 -2.90
N MET A 53 9.71 -3.11 -2.22
CA MET A 53 9.13 -4.44 -2.36
C MET A 53 7.70 -4.50 -1.86
N PHE A 54 7.40 -3.78 -0.78
CA PHE A 54 6.06 -3.71 -0.20
C PHE A 54 5.05 -3.13 -1.19
N TYR A 55 5.32 -1.95 -1.76
CA TYR A 55 4.45 -1.36 -2.79
C TYR A 55 4.47 -2.16 -4.10
N GLY A 56 5.62 -2.68 -4.50
CA GLY A 56 5.74 -3.55 -5.68
C GLY A 56 4.88 -4.81 -5.57
N LEU A 57 4.77 -5.39 -4.38
CA LEU A 57 3.91 -6.54 -4.13
C LEU A 57 2.41 -6.19 -4.23
N VAL A 58 1.99 -5.00 -3.78
CA VAL A 58 0.61 -4.53 -4.01
C VAL A 58 0.33 -4.37 -5.50
N ALA A 59 1.26 -3.77 -6.25
CA ALA A 59 1.12 -3.63 -7.70
C ALA A 59 0.99 -5.00 -8.39
N LEU A 60 1.79 -5.99 -7.97
CA LEU A 60 1.68 -7.36 -8.45
C LEU A 60 0.31 -7.96 -8.14
N LEU A 61 -0.23 -7.76 -6.94
CA LEU A 61 -1.55 -8.26 -6.55
C LEU A 61 -2.68 -7.67 -7.41
N PHE A 62 -2.60 -6.39 -7.77
CA PHE A 62 -3.50 -5.79 -8.75
C PHE A 62 -3.35 -6.40 -10.15
N GLY A 63 -2.11 -6.60 -10.61
CA GLY A 63 -1.84 -7.25 -11.90
C GLY A 63 -2.34 -8.69 -11.98
N LEU A 64 -2.23 -9.45 -10.89
CA LEU A 64 -2.81 -10.80 -10.78
C LEU A 64 -4.34 -10.75 -10.82
N ALA A 65 -4.96 -9.79 -10.15
CA ALA A 65 -6.41 -9.61 -10.16
C ALA A 65 -6.96 -9.29 -11.55
N MET A 66 -6.21 -8.55 -12.41
CA MET A 66 -6.57 -8.34 -13.82
C MET A 66 -6.59 -9.65 -14.64
N LYS A 67 -5.76 -10.62 -14.25
CA LYS A 67 -5.76 -11.98 -14.83
C LYS A 67 -6.79 -12.91 -14.16
N GLY A 68 -7.60 -12.39 -13.25
CA GLY A 68 -8.56 -13.19 -12.46
C GLY A 68 -7.91 -14.10 -11.42
N LEU A 69 -6.61 -13.92 -11.14
CA LEU A 69 -5.86 -14.75 -10.19
C LEU A 69 -5.88 -14.11 -8.81
N PHE A 70 -6.38 -14.85 -7.81
CA PHE A 70 -6.48 -14.37 -6.44
C PHE A 70 -5.84 -15.34 -5.43
N PRO A 71 -4.49 -15.38 -5.32
CA PRO A 71 -3.78 -16.28 -4.41
C PRO A 71 -4.06 -15.94 -2.93
N LYS A 72 -5.02 -16.65 -2.32
CA LYS A 72 -5.54 -16.37 -0.96
C LYS A 72 -4.45 -16.17 0.09
N LEU A 73 -3.45 -17.05 0.11
CA LEU A 73 -2.37 -17.00 1.10
C LEU A 73 -1.57 -15.70 0.99
N LEU A 74 -1.31 -15.21 -0.23
CA LEU A 74 -0.56 -14.00 -0.46
C LEU A 74 -1.30 -12.76 0.06
N TYR A 75 -2.62 -12.67 -0.15
CA TYR A 75 -3.43 -11.57 0.41
C TYR A 75 -3.47 -11.58 1.94
N LEU A 76 -3.59 -12.76 2.56
CA LEU A 76 -3.58 -12.88 4.03
C LEU A 76 -2.21 -12.53 4.60
N LEU A 77 -1.16 -13.07 3.95
CA LEU A 77 0.24 -12.66 4.02
C LEU A 77 0.40 -11.17 4.24
N PHE A 78 -0.07 -10.48 3.21
CA PHE A 78 0.15 -9.08 3.04
C PHE A 78 -0.74 -8.23 3.95
N ALA A 79 -2.00 -8.63 4.18
CA ALA A 79 -2.87 -7.98 5.14
C ALA A 79 -2.31 -8.02 6.57
N PHE A 80 -1.70 -9.16 6.96
CA PHE A 80 -1.01 -9.28 8.24
C PHE A 80 0.17 -8.31 8.33
N PHE A 81 1.03 -8.27 7.30
CA PHE A 81 2.17 -7.36 7.28
C PHE A 81 1.75 -5.88 7.30
N CYS A 82 0.72 -5.50 6.54
CA CYS A 82 0.18 -4.14 6.59
C CYS A 82 -0.31 -3.78 8.01
N SER A 83 -1.00 -4.71 8.67
CA SER A 83 -1.52 -4.52 10.03
C SER A 83 -0.38 -4.40 11.05
N TYR A 84 0.68 -5.18 10.87
CA TYR A 84 1.90 -5.08 11.66
C TYR A 84 2.56 -3.70 11.49
N GLN A 85 2.79 -3.25 10.26
CA GLN A 85 3.39 -1.94 9.99
C GLN A 85 2.55 -0.78 10.55
N LEU A 86 1.22 -0.85 10.41
CA LEU A 86 0.33 0.11 11.07
C LEU A 86 0.55 0.11 12.60
N SER A 87 0.61 -1.07 13.21
CA SER A 87 0.77 -1.19 14.67
C SER A 87 2.09 -0.59 15.16
N VAL A 88 3.18 -0.75 14.39
CA VAL A 88 4.50 -0.20 14.71
C VAL A 88 4.57 1.31 14.50
N THR A 89 3.85 1.85 13.51
CA THR A 89 3.91 3.27 13.12
C THR A 89 2.89 4.16 13.83
N ILE A 90 1.85 3.58 14.44
CA ILE A 90 0.82 4.29 15.23
C ILE A 90 1.40 5.27 16.27
N PRO A 91 2.40 4.89 17.11
CA PRO A 91 2.94 5.81 18.10
C PRO A 91 3.52 7.09 17.49
N GLY A 92 4.24 6.98 16.37
CA GLY A 92 4.80 8.13 15.66
C GLY A 92 3.73 9.00 15.00
N PHE A 93 2.71 8.37 14.42
CA PHE A 93 1.53 9.08 13.92
C PHE A 93 0.82 9.88 15.03
N MET A 94 0.58 9.26 16.19
CA MET A 94 -0.06 9.91 17.33
C MET A 94 0.80 11.05 17.91
N ALA A 95 2.12 10.86 17.97
CA ALA A 95 3.05 11.91 18.39
C ALA A 95 3.03 13.12 17.44
N ASN A 96 2.98 12.87 16.13
CA ASN A 96 2.85 13.95 15.13
C ASN A 96 1.51 14.69 15.28
N LEU A 97 0.42 13.97 15.50
CA LEU A 97 -0.90 14.55 15.70
C LEU A 97 -0.97 15.40 16.99
N ALA A 98 -0.33 14.94 18.07
CA ALA A 98 -0.28 15.62 19.35
C ALA A 98 0.68 16.82 19.38
N SER A 99 1.58 16.94 18.39
CA SER A 99 2.61 17.99 18.34
C SER A 99 2.09 19.42 18.09
N GLY A 100 0.80 19.58 17.78
CA GLY A 100 0.20 20.87 17.44
C GLY A 100 0.64 21.45 16.08
N SER A 101 1.58 20.81 15.38
CA SER A 101 2.10 21.20 14.07
C SER A 101 2.20 20.00 13.13
N PHE A 102 1.07 19.29 12.97
CA PHE A 102 0.98 18.09 12.16
C PHE A 102 1.55 18.33 10.74
N SER A 103 2.57 17.54 10.40
CA SER A 103 3.29 17.68 9.13
C SER A 103 3.53 16.32 8.50
N ILE A 104 3.24 16.23 7.20
CA ILE A 104 3.53 15.04 6.38
C ILE A 104 4.72 15.34 5.43
N THR A 105 4.98 16.61 5.11
CA THR A 105 5.86 17.02 4.01
C THR A 105 6.85 18.15 4.33
N ASN A 106 6.82 18.80 5.50
CA ASN A 106 7.45 20.12 5.68
C ASN A 106 8.82 20.18 6.38
N HIS A 107 9.52 19.08 6.64
CA HIS A 107 10.89 19.17 7.16
C HIS A 107 11.80 18.12 6.55
N SER A 108 13.02 18.53 6.18
CA SER A 108 14.18 17.64 6.06
C SER A 108 14.16 16.71 7.27
N MET A 109 14.25 15.40 7.04
CA MET A 109 14.11 14.38 8.07
C MET A 109 15.33 14.38 8.96
N SER A 110 15.43 15.39 9.81
CA SER A 110 16.38 15.52 10.88
C SER A 110 15.98 14.56 12.01
N PRO A 111 16.94 14.00 12.78
CA PRO A 111 16.66 13.14 13.93
C PRO A 111 15.84 13.83 15.03
N ILE A 112 15.59 15.13 14.86
CA ILE A 112 14.74 15.97 15.71
C ILE A 112 13.23 15.69 15.45
N ASN A 113 12.83 15.18 14.28
CA ASN A 113 11.42 14.98 13.91
C ASN A 113 11.07 13.56 13.36
N PRO A 114 11.35 12.46 14.10
CA PRO A 114 11.04 11.09 13.66
C PRO A 114 9.53 10.83 13.46
N GLN A 115 8.67 11.67 14.05
CA GLN A 115 7.22 11.54 13.93
C GLN A 115 6.68 11.76 12.51
N VAL A 116 7.38 12.53 11.65
CA VAL A 116 6.94 12.80 10.27
C VAL A 116 7.12 11.58 9.38
N GLU A 117 8.26 10.89 9.50
CA GLU A 117 8.57 9.65 8.78
C GLU A 117 7.59 8.54 9.16
N LEU A 118 7.41 8.29 10.46
CA LEU A 118 6.45 7.29 10.96
C LEU A 118 5.00 7.59 10.55
N THR A 119 4.65 8.88 10.40
CA THR A 119 3.34 9.27 9.89
C THR A 119 3.18 8.90 8.41
N ARG A 120 4.20 9.12 7.58
CA ARG A 120 4.19 8.72 6.17
C ARG A 120 4.09 7.20 6.03
N GLU A 121 4.88 6.47 6.79
CA GLU A 121 4.86 5.01 6.82
C GLU A 121 3.49 4.48 7.27
N PHE A 122 2.88 5.10 8.30
CA PHE A 122 1.53 4.77 8.74
C PHE A 122 0.52 4.91 7.60
N PHE A 123 0.51 6.05 6.91
CA PHE A 123 -0.40 6.24 5.77
C PHE A 123 -0.09 5.30 4.61
N GLY A 124 1.19 5.03 4.34
CA GLY A 124 1.64 4.05 3.34
C GLY A 124 1.12 2.64 3.61
N ALA A 125 1.23 2.18 4.86
CA ALA A 125 0.67 0.90 5.30
C ALA A 125 -0.87 0.91 5.27
N LEU A 126 -1.51 2.03 5.59
CA LEU A 126 -2.97 2.17 5.57
C LEU A 126 -3.54 2.05 4.17
N ILE A 127 -2.95 2.75 3.18
CA ILE A 127 -3.39 2.67 1.79
C ILE A 127 -3.14 1.28 1.20
N ALA A 128 -2.03 0.64 1.57
CA ALA A 128 -1.73 -0.73 1.16
C ALA A 128 -2.75 -1.73 1.74
N LEU A 129 -3.12 -1.58 3.02
CA LEU A 129 -4.15 -2.39 3.65
C LEU A 129 -5.51 -2.20 2.97
N ALA A 130 -5.89 -0.96 2.66
CA ALA A 130 -7.13 -0.65 1.96
C ALA A 130 -7.16 -1.28 0.56
N ALA A 131 -6.05 -1.23 -0.19
CA ALA A 131 -5.91 -1.87 -1.49
C ALA A 131 -6.10 -3.40 -1.42
N VAL A 132 -5.48 -4.04 -0.42
CA VAL A 132 -5.60 -5.49 -0.20
C VAL A 132 -7.00 -5.87 0.23
N GLY A 133 -7.64 -5.06 1.08
CA GLY A 133 -9.05 -5.20 1.44
C GLY A 133 -9.98 -5.11 0.24
N PHE A 134 -9.74 -4.14 -0.65
CA PHE A 134 -10.47 -4.00 -1.92
C PHE A 134 -10.31 -5.24 -2.80
N LEU A 135 -9.08 -5.73 -3.00
CA LEU A 135 -8.82 -6.93 -3.81
C LEU A 135 -9.44 -8.20 -3.20
N TRP A 136 -9.44 -8.30 -1.88
CA TRP A 136 -10.13 -9.39 -1.18
C TRP A 136 -11.65 -9.35 -1.39
N TRP A 137 -12.24 -8.16 -1.35
CA TRP A 137 -13.65 -7.98 -1.66
C TRP A 137 -13.96 -8.31 -3.12
N GLN A 138 -13.13 -7.85 -4.07
CA GLN A 138 -13.27 -8.16 -5.49
C GLN A 138 -13.23 -9.67 -5.75
N ARG A 139 -12.31 -10.40 -5.10
CA ARG A 139 -12.26 -11.87 -5.15
C ARG A 139 -13.60 -12.51 -4.75
N GLY A 140 -14.27 -11.96 -3.75
CA GLY A 140 -15.60 -12.42 -3.32
C GLY A 140 -16.66 -12.24 -4.41
N GLN A 141 -16.60 -11.14 -5.16
CA GLN A 141 -17.51 -10.89 -6.29
C GLN A 141 -17.22 -11.84 -7.46
N ALA A 142 -15.94 -12.06 -7.79
CA ALA A 142 -15.53 -12.99 -8.84
C ALA A 142 -15.99 -14.44 -8.59
N ARG A 143 -16.02 -14.87 -7.32
CA ARG A 143 -16.53 -16.21 -6.94
C ARG A 143 -18.04 -16.35 -7.10
N LYS A 144 -18.82 -15.30 -6.81
CA LYS A 144 -20.29 -15.31 -6.94
C LYS A 144 -20.78 -15.39 -8.39
N ILE A 145 -19.89 -15.16 -9.36
CA ILE A 145 -20.16 -15.24 -10.79
C ILE A 145 -19.98 -16.68 -11.30
N LEU A 146 -19.04 -17.43 -10.71
CA LEU A 146 -18.63 -18.75 -11.19
C LEU A 146 -19.42 -19.92 -10.57
N ASN A 147 -20.15 -19.66 -9.48
CA ASN A 147 -21.03 -20.61 -8.78
C ASN A 147 -22.49 -20.24 -8.99
#